data_AF-A0A952EX17-F1
#
_entry.id   AF-A0A952EX17-F1
#
_cell.length_a   1.000
_cell.length_b   1.000
_cell.length_c   1.000
_cell.angle_alpha   90.00
_cell.angle_beta   90.00
_cell.angle_gamma   90.00
#
_symmetry.space_group_name_H-M   'P 1'
#
loop_
_entity.id
_entity.type
_entity.pdbx_description
1 polymer ?
#
loop_
_entity_poly.entity_id
_entity_poly.type
_entity_poly.pdbx_seq_one_letter_code
_entity_poly.pdbx_strand_id
1 'polypeptide(L)'
;MTTKKFTPIIKRGPRLTPGEINVTPPDDLGIEIPPSGIQKALPWVMGGGMLGMIGIMIFTGIRQLSPYMLMMPLMMVMATVGFMAGGGPGGKRVPEINADRKEYLRYLSGLRTRVTSSAAAQVAFFNYHAPHPDDLLSIVGTNRQWSR
;
A
#
# COMPACT_ATOMS: atom_id res chain seq x y z
N MET A 1 61.30 -2.23 20.34
CA MET A 1 61.03 -3.53 20.99
C MET A 1 60.62 -3.26 22.44
N THR A 2 59.50 -3.81 22.91
CA THR A 2 59.05 -3.66 24.31
C THR A 2 59.62 -4.78 25.19
N THR A 3 59.90 -4.48 26.46
CA THR A 3 60.38 -5.44 27.46
C THR A 3 59.26 -6.01 28.33
N LYS A 4 58.03 -5.49 28.20
CA LYS A 4 56.89 -5.93 29.02
C LYS A 4 56.10 -7.03 28.30
N LYS A 5 55.84 -8.13 29.02
CA LYS A 5 54.96 -9.21 28.55
C LYS A 5 53.53 -8.68 28.43
N PHE A 6 52.93 -8.86 27.25
CA PHE A 6 51.52 -8.58 27.01
C PHE A 6 50.73 -9.89 26.99
N THR A 7 49.71 -10.00 27.83
CA THR A 7 48.83 -11.17 27.91
C THR A 7 47.39 -10.72 27.61
N PRO A 8 46.92 -10.86 26.37
CA PRO A 8 45.58 -10.38 26.00
C PRO A 8 44.47 -11.22 26.60
N ILE A 9 43.40 -10.57 27.05
CA ILE A 9 42.10 -11.21 27.29
C ILE A 9 41.22 -10.92 26.08
N ILE A 10 40.92 -11.95 25.28
CA ILE A 10 40.14 -11.79 24.06
C ILE A 10 38.67 -11.54 24.43
N LYS A 11 38.19 -10.31 24.19
CA LYS A 11 36.77 -9.97 24.27
C LYS A 11 36.16 -9.99 22.87
N ARG A 12 35.06 -10.73 22.72
CA ARG A 12 34.33 -10.82 21.45
C ARG A 12 33.72 -9.46 21.09
N GLY A 13 34.00 -8.98 19.88
CA GLY A 13 33.43 -7.74 19.36
C GLY A 13 31.95 -7.85 18.97
N PRO A 14 31.32 -6.74 18.58
CA PRO A 14 30.00 -6.75 17.96
C PRO A 14 29.98 -7.70 16.76
N ARG A 15 28.83 -8.32 16.49
CA ARG A 15 28.64 -9.18 15.33
C ARG A 15 27.79 -8.46 14.31
N LEU A 16 28.11 -8.66 13.03
CA LEU A 16 27.18 -8.34 11.96
C LEU A 16 25.93 -9.21 12.10
N THR A 17 24.77 -8.64 11.80
CA THR A 17 23.55 -9.39 11.56
C THR A 17 23.46 -9.60 10.04
N PRO A 18 23.86 -10.76 9.51
CA PRO A 18 23.75 -11.03 8.08
C PRO A 18 22.28 -11.28 7.75
N GLY A 19 21.80 -10.75 6.64
CA GLY A 19 20.45 -10.99 6.17
C GLY A 19 20.03 -9.98 5.12
N GLU A 20 19.50 -10.50 4.02
CA GLU A 20 18.83 -9.67 3.01
C GLU A 20 17.42 -9.35 3.49
N ILE A 21 17.06 -8.07 3.40
CA ILE A 21 15.71 -7.60 3.73
C ILE A 21 14.94 -7.50 2.42
N ASN A 22 14.15 -8.52 2.12
CA ASN A 22 13.28 -8.54 0.95
C ASN A 22 12.03 -7.70 1.19
N VAL A 23 11.73 -6.80 0.25
CA VAL A 23 10.53 -5.96 0.27
C VAL A 23 9.46 -6.64 -0.57
N THR A 24 8.29 -6.88 0.01
CA THR A 24 7.14 -7.39 -0.75
C THR A 24 6.60 -6.27 -1.65
N PRO A 25 6.38 -6.52 -2.95
CA PRO A 25 5.75 -5.55 -3.82
C PRO A 25 4.32 -5.25 -3.35
N PRO A 26 3.82 -4.03 -3.55
CA PRO A 26 2.42 -3.71 -3.26
C PRO A 26 1.50 -4.46 -4.23
N ASP A 27 0.25 -4.68 -3.82
CA ASP A 27 -0.77 -5.28 -4.68
C ASP A 27 -1.04 -4.40 -5.91
N ASP A 28 -1.14 -5.02 -7.08
CA ASP A 28 -1.54 -4.32 -8.30
C ASP A 28 -2.98 -3.83 -8.19
N LEU A 29 -3.21 -2.59 -8.61
CA LEU A 29 -4.52 -1.94 -8.58
C LEU A 29 -5.51 -2.51 -9.62
N GLY A 30 -5.06 -3.47 -10.43
CA GLY A 30 -5.78 -3.96 -11.59
C GLY A 30 -5.80 -2.94 -12.73
N ILE A 31 -6.17 -3.39 -13.92
CA ILE A 31 -6.38 -2.49 -15.05
C ILE A 31 -7.71 -1.77 -14.82
N GLU A 32 -7.68 -0.45 -14.71
CA GLU A 32 -8.90 0.35 -14.79
C GLU A 32 -9.48 0.18 -16.18
N ILE A 33 -10.53 -0.64 -16.31
CA ILE A 33 -11.30 -0.72 -17.55
C ILE A 33 -12.23 0.49 -17.54
N PRO A 34 -11.97 1.53 -18.37
CA PRO A 34 -12.86 2.67 -18.41
C PRO A 34 -14.25 2.18 -18.82
N PRO A 35 -15.32 2.69 -18.18
CA PRO A 35 -16.67 2.31 -18.57
C PRO A 35 -16.85 2.60 -20.06
N SER A 36 -17.29 1.59 -20.81
CA SER A 36 -17.46 1.70 -22.25
C SER A 36 -18.39 2.87 -22.59
N GLY A 37 -18.24 3.47 -23.78
CA GLY A 37 -19.13 4.55 -24.20
C GLY A 37 -20.62 4.19 -24.08
N ILE A 38 -20.93 2.90 -24.26
CA ILE A 38 -22.26 2.31 -24.05
C ILE A 38 -22.68 2.38 -22.57
N GLN A 39 -21.82 2.01 -21.63
CA GLN A 39 -22.12 2.11 -20.19
C GLN A 39 -22.38 3.56 -19.74
N LYS A 40 -21.69 4.54 -20.34
CA LYS A 40 -21.95 5.97 -20.08
C LYS A 40 -23.25 6.46 -20.70
N ALA A 41 -23.65 5.93 -21.86
CA ALA A 41 -24.87 6.32 -22.56
C ALA A 41 -26.13 5.63 -21.99
N LEU A 42 -25.98 4.45 -21.38
CA LEU A 42 -27.09 3.61 -20.91
C LEU A 42 -28.09 4.37 -19.99
N PRO A 43 -27.67 5.18 -19.00
CA PRO A 43 -28.61 5.93 -18.16
C PRO A 43 -29.41 6.97 -18.95
N TRP A 44 -28.78 7.61 -19.93
CA TRP A 44 -29.42 8.61 -20.78
C TRP A 44 -30.44 7.96 -21.73
N VAL A 45 -30.11 6.79 -22.29
CA VAL A 45 -31.03 6.01 -23.12
C VAL A 45 -32.23 5.53 -22.31
N MET A 46 -32.00 5.00 -21.10
CA MET A 46 -33.08 4.56 -20.21
C MET A 46 -33.96 5.74 -19.75
N GLY A 47 -33.36 6.85 -19.35
CA GLY A 47 -34.08 8.06 -18.96
C GLY A 47 -34.88 8.66 -20.12
N GLY A 48 -34.28 8.74 -21.32
CA GLY A 48 -34.96 9.18 -22.54
C GLY A 48 -36.11 8.26 -22.93
N GLY A 49 -35.92 6.94 -22.85
CA GLY A 49 -36.99 5.96 -23.07
C GLY A 49 -38.14 6.09 -22.08
N MET A 50 -37.84 6.34 -20.80
CA MET A 50 -38.85 6.55 -19.76
C MET A 50 -39.64 7.85 -20.01
N LEU A 51 -38.97 8.95 -20.36
CA LEU A 51 -39.63 10.21 -20.73
C LEU A 51 -40.47 10.06 -22.01
N GLY A 52 -39.98 9.31 -23.00
CA GLY A 52 -40.71 9.01 -24.23
C GLY A 52 -42.00 8.23 -23.96
N MET A 53 -41.93 7.19 -23.11
CA MET A 53 -43.11 6.42 -22.68
C MET A 53 -44.12 7.29 -21.94
N ILE A 54 -43.68 8.15 -21.03
CA ILE A 54 -44.56 9.10 -20.31
C ILE A 54 -45.21 10.09 -21.29
N GLY A 55 -44.44 10.62 -22.25
CA GLY A 55 -44.96 11.51 -23.29
C GLY A 55 -46.04 10.84 -24.14
N ILE A 56 -45.81 9.62 -24.62
CA ILE A 56 -46.80 8.84 -25.39
C ILE A 56 -48.06 8.60 -24.57
N MET A 57 -47.96 8.26 -23.28
CA MET A 57 -49.13 8.06 -22.41
C MET A 57 -49.97 9.33 -22.24
N ILE A 58 -49.32 10.49 -22.13
CA ILE A 58 -50.00 11.79 -22.04
C ILE A 58 -50.75 12.08 -23.36
N PHE A 59 -50.10 11.87 -24.51
CA PHE A 59 -50.71 12.10 -25.83
C PHE A 59 -51.81 11.10 -26.19
N THR A 60 -51.72 9.84 -25.73
CA THR A 60 -52.72 8.78 -26.00
C THR A 60 -53.90 8.78 -25.04
N GLY A 61 -53.92 9.66 -24.02
CA GLY A 61 -55.09 9.90 -23.18
C GLY A 61 -55.39 8.81 -22.15
N ILE A 62 -54.42 7.98 -21.79
CA ILE A 62 -54.56 6.96 -20.75
C ILE A 62 -54.59 7.66 -19.38
N ARG A 63 -55.79 7.87 -18.82
CA ARG A 63 -56.01 8.66 -17.58
C ARG A 63 -55.91 7.84 -16.28
N GLN A 64 -55.80 6.51 -16.35
CA GLN A 64 -55.65 5.65 -15.17
C GLN A 64 -54.20 5.19 -15.03
N LEU A 65 -53.42 5.95 -14.26
CA LEU A 65 -52.12 5.51 -13.77
C LEU A 65 -52.35 4.56 -12.60
N SER A 66 -52.44 3.26 -12.88
CA SER A 66 -52.42 2.26 -11.80
C SER A 66 -51.07 2.35 -11.05
N PRO A 67 -51.05 2.39 -9.70
CA PRO A 67 -49.81 2.42 -8.92
C PRO A 67 -48.82 1.30 -9.30
N TYR A 68 -49.34 0.15 -9.75
CA TYR A 68 -48.54 -0.95 -10.27
C TYR A 68 -47.76 -0.62 -11.54
N MET A 69 -48.30 0.24 -12.42
CA MET A 69 -47.65 0.65 -13.66
C MET A 69 -46.47 1.61 -13.41
N LEU A 70 -46.53 2.40 -12.33
CA LEU A 70 -45.45 3.30 -11.91
C LEU A 70 -44.39 2.59 -11.06
N MET A 71 -44.72 1.45 -10.44
CA MET A 71 -43.80 0.68 -9.60
C MET A 71 -42.67 0.02 -10.41
N MET A 72 -42.97 -0.43 -11.64
CA MET A 72 -41.98 -1.03 -12.54
C MET A 72 -40.84 -0.05 -12.92
N PRO A 73 -41.13 1.18 -13.41
CA PRO A 73 -40.06 2.14 -13.69
C PRO A 73 -39.34 2.59 -12.42
N LEU A 74 -40.04 2.73 -11.29
CA LEU A 74 -39.41 3.10 -10.01
C LEU A 74 -38.39 2.04 -9.56
N MET A 75 -38.73 0.75 -9.63
CA MET A 75 -37.81 -0.35 -9.32
C MET A 75 -36.61 -0.38 -10.28
N MET A 76 -36.81 -0.10 -11.56
CA MET A 76 -35.73 -0.05 -12.55
C MET A 76 -34.72 1.08 -12.24
N VAL A 77 -35.21 2.25 -11.82
CA VAL A 77 -34.36 3.38 -11.39
C VAL A 77 -33.61 3.02 -10.10
N MET A 78 -34.27 2.45 -9.11
CA MET A 78 -33.63 2.04 -7.86
C MET A 78 -32.56 0.96 -8.09
N ALA A 79 -32.82 -0.01 -8.98
CA ALA A 79 -31.86 -1.05 -9.34
C ALA A 79 -30.65 -0.50 -10.12
N THR A 80 -30.86 0.43 -11.05
CA THR A 80 -29.75 1.05 -11.81
C THR A 80 -28.90 1.97 -10.96
N VAL A 81 -29.51 2.78 -10.09
CA VAL A 81 -28.79 3.60 -9.10
C VAL A 81 -28.05 2.71 -8.10
N GLY A 82 -28.68 1.63 -7.62
CA GLY A 82 -28.05 0.64 -6.75
C GLY A 82 -26.85 -0.04 -7.40
N PHE A 83 -26.93 -0.39 -8.68
CA PHE A 83 -25.83 -0.99 -9.43
C PHE A 83 -24.68 0.01 -9.70
N MET A 84 -24.99 1.27 -10.01
CA MET A 84 -23.97 2.31 -10.18
C MET A 84 -23.30 2.71 -8.86
N ALA A 85 -24.07 2.87 -7.78
CA ALA A 85 -23.55 3.16 -6.45
C ALA A 85 -22.83 1.94 -5.83
N GLY A 86 -23.22 0.74 -6.26
CA GLY A 86 -22.63 -0.56 -5.95
C GLY A 86 -21.28 -0.81 -6.63
N GLY A 87 -20.85 0.10 -7.50
CA GLY A 87 -19.58 -0.02 -8.20
C GLY A 87 -19.78 -1.03 -9.31
N GLY A 88 -19.95 -0.51 -10.53
CA GLY A 88 -20.00 -1.35 -11.71
C GLY A 88 -18.74 -2.21 -11.86
N PRO A 89 -18.62 -2.97 -12.96
CA PRO A 89 -17.56 -3.96 -13.14
C PRO A 89 -16.14 -3.38 -13.40
N GLY A 90 -15.78 -2.25 -12.77
CA GLY A 90 -14.50 -1.56 -12.97
C GLY A 90 -13.83 -1.17 -11.66
N GLY A 91 -12.67 -1.79 -11.40
CA GLY A 91 -11.60 -1.31 -10.51
C GLY A 91 -11.88 -1.24 -9.00
N LYS A 92 -10.81 -1.22 -8.20
CA LYS A 92 -10.88 -0.88 -6.77
C LYS A 92 -11.36 0.55 -6.60
N ARG A 93 -12.21 0.82 -5.60
CA ARG A 93 -12.68 2.19 -5.33
C ARG A 93 -11.60 3.02 -4.63
N VAL A 94 -11.65 4.35 -4.77
CA VAL A 94 -10.71 5.27 -4.08
C VAL A 94 -10.57 4.99 -2.58
N PRO A 95 -11.63 4.70 -1.80
CA PRO A 95 -11.49 4.35 -0.38
C PRO A 95 -10.74 3.04 -0.14
N GLU A 96 -10.95 2.02 -0.98
CA GLU A 96 -10.27 0.73 -0.92
C GLU A 96 -8.78 0.89 -1.24
N ILE A 97 -8.45 1.64 -2.30
CA ILE A 97 -7.07 1.97 -2.66
C ILE A 97 -6.36 2.70 -1.51
N ASN A 98 -7.05 3.62 -0.84
CA ASN A 98 -6.48 4.33 0.30
C ASN A 98 -6.26 3.44 1.53
N ALA A 99 -7.13 2.44 1.74
CA ALA A 99 -6.93 1.44 2.77
C ALA A 99 -5.68 0.59 2.49
N ASP A 100 -5.54 0.10 1.26
CA ASP A 100 -4.37 -0.68 0.80
C ASP A 100 -3.07 0.13 0.96
N ARG A 101 -3.07 1.41 0.54
CA ARG A 101 -1.92 2.32 0.74
C ARG A 101 -1.55 2.46 2.21
N LYS A 102 -2.53 2.65 3.09
CA LYS A 102 -2.30 2.80 4.53
C LYS A 102 -1.67 1.54 5.12
N GLU A 103 -2.15 0.37 4.70
CA GLU A 103 -1.61 -0.91 5.14
C GLU A 103 -0.18 -1.12 4.66
N TYR A 104 0.09 -0.86 3.38
CA TYR A 104 1.43 -0.99 2.82
C TYR A 104 2.43 -0.03 3.47
N LEU A 105 2.04 1.22 3.71
CA LEU A 105 2.89 2.18 4.42
C LEU A 105 3.17 1.75 5.87
N ARG A 106 2.20 1.11 6.54
CA ARG A 106 2.42 0.53 7.86
C ARG A 106 3.45 -0.60 7.80
N TYR A 107 3.35 -1.49 6.82
CA TYR A 107 4.35 -2.54 6.57
C TYR A 107 5.75 -1.94 6.37
N LEU A 108 5.89 -0.94 5.48
CA LEU A 108 7.18 -0.27 5.24
C LEU A 108 7.73 0.43 6.49
N SER A 109 6.87 1.02 7.31
CA SER A 109 7.31 1.64 8.57
C SER A 109 7.89 0.63 9.57
N GLY A 110 7.31 -0.56 9.65
CA GLY A 110 7.85 -1.67 10.44
C GLY A 110 9.17 -2.19 9.88
N LEU A 111 9.28 -2.27 8.55
CA LEU A 111 10.50 -2.68 7.87
C LEU A 111 11.65 -1.70 8.10
N ARG A 112 11.37 -0.40 8.07
CA ARG A 112 12.35 0.67 8.31
C ARG A 112 13.09 0.47 9.64
N THR A 113 12.38 0.16 10.73
CA THR A 113 12.99 -0.07 12.04
C THR A 113 13.97 -1.24 12.02
N ARG A 114 13.66 -2.31 11.27
CA ARG A 114 14.57 -3.44 11.10
C ARG A 114 15.82 -3.03 10.32
N VAL A 115 15.64 -2.33 9.20
CA VAL A 115 16.77 -1.83 8.38
C VAL A 115 17.68 -0.91 9.19
N THR A 116 17.13 0.03 9.95
CA THR A 116 17.94 0.96 10.76
C THR A 116 18.68 0.25 11.88
N SER A 117 18.08 -0.77 12.51
CA SER A 117 18.78 -1.60 13.50
C SER A 117 19.94 -2.39 12.90
N SER A 118 19.76 -2.96 11.70
CA SER A 118 20.83 -3.67 10.98
C SER A 118 21.95 -2.72 10.56
N ALA A 119 21.61 -1.53 10.06
CA ALA A 119 22.58 -0.50 9.71
C ALA A 119 23.38 -0.04 10.95
N ALA A 120 22.72 0.17 12.09
CA ALA A 120 23.40 0.51 13.35
C ALA A 120 24.36 -0.59 13.80
N ALA A 121 23.97 -1.87 13.66
CA ALA A 121 24.86 -3.00 13.95
C ALA A 121 26.06 -3.06 13.00
N GLN A 122 25.87 -2.74 11.71
CA GLN A 122 26.96 -2.64 10.73
C GLN A 122 27.94 -1.51 11.09
N VAL A 123 27.43 -0.33 11.42
CA VAL A 123 28.27 0.81 11.84
C VAL A 123 29.06 0.45 13.10
N ALA A 124 28.41 -0.15 14.12
CA ALA A 124 29.09 -0.59 15.34
C ALA A 124 30.18 -1.64 15.05
N PHE A 125 29.92 -2.55 14.13
CA PHE A 125 30.90 -3.55 13.68
C PHE A 125 32.12 -2.89 13.04
N PHE A 126 31.93 -2.04 12.02
CA PHE A 126 33.04 -1.40 11.33
C PHE A 126 33.81 -0.45 12.24
N ASN A 127 33.14 0.33 13.08
CA ASN A 127 33.81 1.18 14.07
C ASN A 127 34.65 0.38 15.08
N TYR A 128 34.23 -0.86 15.40
CA TYR A 128 35.00 -1.72 16.28
C TYR A 128 36.24 -2.33 15.59
N HIS A 129 36.12 -2.73 14.32
CA HIS A 129 37.18 -3.43 13.60
C HIS A 129 38.15 -2.49 12.85
N ALA A 130 37.68 -1.31 12.47
CA ALA A 130 38.41 -0.28 11.75
C ALA A 130 38.10 1.11 12.36
N PRO A 131 38.60 1.40 13.57
CA PRO A 131 38.46 2.72 14.19
C PRO A 131 39.24 3.80 13.42
N HIS A 132 38.94 5.06 13.72
CA HIS A 132 39.67 6.20 13.13
C HIS A 132 41.17 6.10 13.46
N PRO A 133 42.08 6.46 12.55
CA PRO A 133 43.54 6.37 12.79
C PRO A 133 43.99 7.10 14.05
N ASP A 134 43.38 8.23 14.38
CA ASP A 134 43.72 9.01 15.58
C ASP A 134 43.38 8.28 16.88
N ASP A 135 42.39 7.39 16.87
CA ASP A 135 41.97 6.61 18.04
C ASP A 135 42.87 5.39 18.29
N LEU A 136 43.74 5.01 17.35
CA LEU A 136 44.57 3.80 17.45
C LEU A 136 45.53 3.84 18.65
N LEU A 137 46.04 5.02 19.00
CA LEU A 137 46.93 5.18 20.15
C LEU A 137 46.23 4.81 21.47
N SER A 138 44.91 5.04 21.57
CA SER A 138 44.12 4.69 22.75
C SER A 138 43.95 3.18 22.96
N ILE A 139 44.17 2.37 21.92
CA ILE A 139 43.99 0.91 21.94
C ILE A 139 45.26 0.20 22.41
N VAL A 140 46.42 0.85 22.31
CA VAL A 140 47.72 0.27 22.71
C VAL A 140 47.74 0.01 24.23
N GLY A 141 48.18 -1.19 24.63
CA GLY A 141 48.18 -1.63 26.03
C GLY A 141 46.84 -2.14 26.55
N THR A 142 45.77 -2.04 25.76
CA THR A 142 44.46 -2.59 26.12
C THR A 142 44.31 -4.05 25.63
N ASN A 143 43.27 -4.73 26.12
CA ASN A 143 42.88 -6.06 25.65
C ASN A 143 42.54 -6.12 24.15
N ARG A 144 42.30 -4.97 23.51
CA ARG A 144 41.94 -4.87 22.08
C ARG A 144 43.14 -4.72 21.15
N GLN A 145 44.36 -4.53 21.67
CA GLN A 145 45.56 -4.31 20.85
C GLN A 145 45.80 -5.43 19.81
N TRP A 146 45.48 -6.68 20.17
CA TRP A 146 45.67 -7.86 19.33
C TRP A 146 44.39 -8.69 19.23
N SER A 147 43.23 -8.05 19.13
CA SER A 147 41.93 -8.74 19.09
C SER A 147 41.48 -9.19 17.69
N ARG A 148 42.43 -9.35 16.75
CA ARG A 148 42.17 -9.83 15.39
C ARG A 148 42.62 -11.28 15.25
#